data_AF-A0A1R4HD25-F1
#
_entry.id   AF-A0A1R4HD25-F1
#
_cell.length_a   1.000
_cell.length_b   1.000
_cell.length_c   1.000
_cell.angle_alpha   90.00
_cell.angle_beta   90.00
_cell.angle_gamma   90.00
#
_symmetry.space_group_name_H-M   'P 1'
#
loop_
_entity.id
_entity.type
_entity.pdbx_description
1 polymer ?
#
loop_
_entity_poly.entity_id
_entity_poly.type
_entity_poly.pdbx_seq_one_letter_code
_entity_poly.pdbx_strand_id
1 'polypeptide(L)'
;MIAIDTNVLLRYLFKPVDNRNPKWQVDVAEAVINQADKVFISSIVIAEMEWVLDSVFECTRQEIYAVLHELANHTQFQFEDWSVLNSALLDYIEYGAVELSDCLIARQAQNAGATTLFTFENEKKLGALPVVTTLKQGNH
;
A
#
# COMPACT_ATOMS: atom_id res chain seq x y z
N MET A 1 -7.00 5.30 19.76
CA MET A 1 -6.64 4.81 18.41
C MET A 1 -7.90 4.40 17.68
N ILE A 2 -8.07 4.83 16.44
CA ILE A 2 -9.16 4.41 15.53
C ILE A 2 -8.57 3.64 14.35
N ALA A 3 -9.39 2.95 13.56
CA ALA A 3 -8.99 2.40 12.27
C ALA A 3 -9.82 3.06 11.16
N ILE A 4 -9.26 3.18 9.97
CA ILE A 4 -9.95 3.74 8.80
C ILE A 4 -9.85 2.81 7.60
N ASP A 5 -10.85 2.91 6.74
CA ASP A 5 -10.91 2.25 5.45
C ASP A 5 -10.23 3.11 4.37
N THR A 6 -9.87 2.50 3.24
CA THR A 6 -9.25 3.15 2.07
C THR A 6 -10.10 4.33 1.61
N ASN A 7 -11.41 4.16 1.56
CA ASN A 7 -12.29 5.23 1.11
C ASN A 7 -12.21 6.48 2.00
N VAL A 8 -12.09 6.34 3.33
CA VAL A 8 -11.97 7.46 4.29
C VAL A 8 -10.59 8.10 4.19
N LEU A 9 -9.54 7.28 4.09
CA LEU A 9 -8.18 7.77 3.91
C LEU A 9 -8.04 8.62 2.63
N LEU A 10 -8.65 8.18 1.53
CA LEU A 10 -8.66 8.93 0.28
C LEU A 10 -9.38 10.28 0.40
N ARG A 11 -10.48 10.37 1.16
CA ARG A 11 -11.18 11.67 1.41
C ARG A 11 -10.29 12.65 2.17
N TYR A 12 -9.45 12.12 3.06
CA TYR A 12 -8.52 12.92 3.85
C TYR A 12 -7.31 13.42 3.05
N LEU A 13 -6.77 12.56 2.18
CA LEU A 13 -5.56 12.88 1.41
C LEU A 13 -5.86 13.69 0.13
N PHE A 14 -6.96 13.41 -0.57
CA PHE A 14 -7.30 14.03 -1.85
C PHE A 14 -8.32 15.14 -1.66
N LYS A 15 -7.97 16.34 -2.12
CA LYS A 15 -8.67 17.59 -1.78
C LYS A 15 -9.54 18.26 -2.85
N PRO A 16 -9.52 17.93 -4.16
CA PRO A 16 -10.57 18.43 -5.01
C PRO A 16 -11.90 17.84 -4.54
N VAL A 17 -12.80 18.69 -4.06
CA VAL A 17 -14.19 18.32 -3.84
C VAL A 17 -14.83 18.17 -5.21
N ASP A 18 -15.28 16.96 -5.52
CA ASP A 18 -15.96 16.63 -6.77
C ASP A 18 -17.09 15.61 -6.51
N ASN A 19 -17.70 15.08 -7.56
CA ASN A 19 -18.78 14.09 -7.43
C ASN A 19 -18.31 12.77 -6.80
N ARG A 20 -17.02 12.44 -6.87
CA ARG A 20 -16.39 11.25 -6.27
C ARG A 20 -15.92 11.53 -4.84
N ASN A 21 -15.69 12.79 -4.51
CA ASN A 21 -15.22 13.28 -3.21
C ASN A 21 -16.13 14.41 -2.66
N PRO A 22 -17.38 14.10 -2.26
CA PRO A 22 -18.33 15.11 -1.81
C PRO A 22 -17.82 15.86 -0.57
N LYS A 23 -18.05 17.18 -0.51
CA LYS A 23 -17.56 18.04 0.58
C LYS A 23 -17.86 17.49 1.98
N TRP A 24 -19.07 16.99 2.19
CA TRP A 24 -19.46 16.48 3.51
C TRP A 24 -18.64 15.25 3.93
N GLN A 25 -18.21 14.40 2.98
CA GLN A 25 -17.35 13.25 3.29
C GLN A 25 -15.93 13.68 3.63
N VAL A 26 -15.39 14.67 2.90
CA VAL A 26 -14.08 15.27 3.18
C VAL A 26 -14.08 15.88 4.58
N ASP A 27 -15.05 16.75 4.87
CA ASP A 27 -15.16 17.44 6.16
C ASP A 27 -15.27 16.44 7.33
N VAL A 28 -16.01 15.35 7.16
CA VAL A 28 -16.16 14.30 8.18
C VAL A 28 -14.88 13.47 8.33
N ALA A 29 -14.23 13.09 7.24
CA ALA A 29 -12.97 12.33 7.28
C ALA A 29 -11.86 13.14 7.98
N GLU A 30 -11.72 14.43 7.62
CA GLU A 30 -10.79 15.35 8.28
C GLU A 30 -11.09 15.49 9.78
N ALA A 31 -12.36 15.68 10.14
CA ALA A 31 -12.74 15.80 11.54
C ALA A 31 -12.39 14.53 12.34
N VAL A 32 -12.69 13.34 11.80
CA VAL A 32 -12.42 12.04 12.46
C VAL A 32 -10.91 11.80 12.61
N ILE A 33 -10.13 12.02 11.55
CA ILE A 33 -8.68 11.77 11.57
C ILE A 33 -7.97 12.79 12.45
N ASN A 34 -8.27 14.08 12.32
CA ASN A 34 -7.59 15.14 13.09
C ASN A 34 -7.87 15.07 14.60
N GLN A 35 -9.01 14.52 15.02
CA GLN A 35 -9.35 14.35 16.43
C GLN A 35 -8.75 13.07 17.05
N ALA A 36 -8.23 12.15 16.25
CA ALA A 36 -7.68 10.90 16.74
C ALA A 36 -6.21 11.04 17.16
N ASP A 37 -5.86 10.56 18.35
CA ASP A 37 -4.45 10.48 18.80
C ASP A 37 -3.60 9.60 17.88
N LYS A 38 -4.20 8.50 17.39
CA LYS A 38 -3.59 7.52 16.49
C LYS A 38 -4.63 6.94 15.52
N VAL A 39 -4.21 6.75 14.28
CA VAL A 39 -5.01 6.18 13.20
C VAL A 39 -4.32 4.94 12.66
N PHE A 40 -4.95 3.79 12.84
CA PHE A 40 -4.48 2.50 12.35
C PHE A 40 -4.81 2.33 10.87
N ILE A 41 -3.82 1.89 10.09
CA ILE A 41 -3.92 1.58 8.67
C ILE A 41 -3.38 0.16 8.44
N SER A 42 -4.25 -0.72 7.94
CA SER A 42 -3.88 -2.10 7.62
C SER A 42 -3.12 -2.21 6.30
N SER A 43 -2.41 -3.31 6.08
CA SER A 43 -1.72 -3.53 4.79
C SER A 43 -2.69 -3.61 3.61
N ILE A 44 -3.92 -4.11 3.83
CA ILE A 44 -4.95 -4.14 2.77
C ILE A 44 -5.41 -2.74 2.36
N VAL A 45 -5.51 -1.81 3.32
CA VAL A 45 -5.84 -0.41 3.01
C VAL A 45 -4.75 0.25 2.17
N ILE A 46 -3.48 -0.08 2.41
CA ILE A 46 -2.36 0.39 1.57
C ILE A 46 -2.42 -0.19 0.17
N ALA A 47 -2.70 -1.50 0.03
CA ALA A 47 -2.81 -2.15 -1.26
C ALA A 47 -3.96 -1.58 -2.10
N GLU A 48 -5.14 -1.40 -1.50
CA GLU A 48 -6.27 -0.77 -2.19
C GLU A 48 -6.00 0.70 -2.52
N MET A 49 -5.32 1.43 -1.64
CA MET A 49 -4.95 2.82 -1.91
C MET A 49 -4.04 2.90 -3.13
N GLU A 50 -3.00 2.07 -3.23
CA GLU A 50 -2.14 2.02 -4.41
C GLU A 50 -2.94 1.74 -5.68
N TRP A 51 -3.81 0.73 -5.66
CA TRP A 51 -4.68 0.41 -6.80
C TRP A 51 -5.57 1.59 -7.20
N VAL A 52 -6.17 2.30 -6.23
CA VAL A 52 -7.00 3.48 -6.54
C VAL A 52 -6.15 4.61 -7.13
N LEU A 53 -4.96 4.86 -6.60
CA LEU A 53 -4.08 5.91 -7.12
C LEU A 53 -3.61 5.63 -8.55
N ASP A 54 -3.24 4.39 -8.83
CA ASP A 54 -2.81 3.97 -10.17
C ASP A 54 -3.99 3.93 -11.15
N SER A 55 -5.06 3.20 -10.82
CA SER A 55 -6.15 2.90 -11.77
C SER A 55 -7.20 4.00 -11.89
N VAL A 56 -7.42 4.84 -10.86
CA VAL A 56 -8.49 5.85 -10.85
C VAL A 56 -7.94 7.27 -10.95
N PHE A 57 -6.81 7.53 -10.31
CA PHE A 57 -6.14 8.83 -10.36
C PHE A 57 -5.02 8.90 -11.39
N GLU A 58 -4.65 7.78 -12.02
CA GLU A 58 -3.58 7.69 -13.04
C GLU A 58 -2.25 8.26 -12.51
N CYS A 59 -2.02 8.14 -11.20
CA CYS A 59 -0.79 8.59 -10.57
C CYS A 59 0.37 7.73 -11.03
N THR A 60 1.52 8.38 -11.27
CA THR A 60 2.76 7.67 -11.56
C THR A 60 3.24 6.93 -10.32
N ARG A 61 4.01 5.85 -10.51
CA ARG A 61 4.65 5.09 -9.43
C ARG A 61 5.43 5.97 -8.44
N GLN A 62 6.11 7.01 -8.94
CA GLN A 62 6.83 7.97 -8.10
C GLN A 62 5.90 8.84 -7.25
N GLU A 63 4.77 9.28 -7.79
CA GLU A 63 3.75 10.02 -7.04
C GLU A 63 3.10 9.14 -5.96
N ILE A 64 2.76 7.90 -6.30
CA ILE A 64 2.21 6.91 -5.36
C ILE A 64 3.20 6.68 -4.21
N TYR A 65 4.46 6.39 -4.53
CA TYR A 65 5.49 6.21 -3.52
C TYR A 65 5.64 7.45 -2.63
N ALA A 66 5.68 8.65 -3.20
CA ALA A 66 5.82 9.89 -2.43
C ALA A 66 4.68 10.06 -1.42
N VAL A 67 3.43 9.85 -1.84
CA VAL A 67 2.25 9.93 -0.98
C VAL A 67 2.30 8.89 0.14
N LEU A 68 2.58 7.62 -0.19
CA LEU A 68 2.62 6.54 0.80
C LEU A 68 3.81 6.69 1.76
N HIS A 69 4.95 7.16 1.27
CA HIS A 69 6.13 7.42 2.08
C HIS A 69 5.90 8.60 3.04
N GLU A 70 5.25 9.69 2.60
CA GLU A 70 4.85 10.78 3.49
C GLU A 70 3.88 10.30 4.57
N LEU A 71 2.86 9.53 4.17
CA LEU A 71 1.90 8.90 5.08
C LEU A 71 2.61 8.01 6.12
N ALA A 72 3.58 7.21 5.69
CA ALA A 72 4.36 6.29 6.54
C ALA A 72 5.25 7.01 7.57
N ASN A 73 5.65 8.25 7.29
CA ASN A 73 6.49 9.07 8.17
C ASN A 73 5.68 9.98 9.11
N HIS A 74 4.36 10.08 8.90
CA HIS A 74 3.52 10.93 9.72
C HIS A 74 3.10 10.23 11.02
N THR A 75 3.55 10.76 12.17
CA THR A 75 3.47 10.10 13.48
C THR A 75 2.05 9.77 13.98
N GLN A 76 1.01 10.39 13.42
CA GLN A 76 -0.38 10.07 13.77
C GLN A 76 -0.82 8.71 13.20
N PHE A 77 -0.23 8.27 12.07
CA PHE A 77 -0.59 7.02 11.43
C PHE A 77 0.25 5.87 11.98
N GLN A 78 -0.43 4.76 12.28
CA GLN A 78 0.18 3.53 12.74
C GLN A 78 -0.18 2.43 11.76
N PHE A 79 0.82 1.71 11.27
CA PHE A 79 0.63 0.65 10.29
C PHE A 79 0.63 -0.72 10.98
N GLU A 80 -0.01 -1.69 10.33
CA GLU A 80 -0.04 -3.09 10.77
C GLU A 80 1.36 -3.63 11.10
N ASP A 81 2.31 -3.41 10.19
CA ASP A 81 3.73 -3.61 10.44
C ASP A 81 4.51 -2.57 9.63
N TRP A 82 5.12 -1.61 10.34
CA TRP A 82 5.88 -0.52 9.71
C TRP A 82 7.13 -1.03 8.99
N SER A 83 7.79 -2.06 9.53
CA SER A 83 8.99 -2.64 8.90
C SER A 83 8.64 -3.29 7.58
N VAL A 84 7.54 -4.05 7.55
CA VAL A 84 7.01 -4.67 6.34
C VAL A 84 6.63 -3.60 5.31
N LEU A 85 5.88 -2.57 5.70
CA LEU A 85 5.48 -1.49 4.79
C LEU A 85 6.70 -0.78 4.21
N ASN A 86 7.65 -0.40 5.06
CA ASN A 86 8.85 0.30 4.61
C ASN A 86 9.67 -0.54 3.62
N SER A 87 9.88 -1.83 3.89
CA SER A 87 10.55 -2.72 2.94
C SER A 87 9.76 -2.89 1.64
N ALA A 88 8.43 -2.98 1.71
CA ALA A 88 7.59 -3.10 0.52
C ALA A 88 7.64 -1.84 -0.35
N LEU A 89 7.68 -0.64 0.24
CA LEU A 89 7.84 0.62 -0.50
C LEU A 89 9.20 0.73 -1.20
N LEU A 90 10.27 0.22 -0.57
CA LEU A 90 11.59 0.14 -1.20
C LEU A 90 11.59 -0.81 -2.40
N ASP A 91 11.03 -2.01 -2.24
CA ASP A 91 10.88 -2.97 -3.35
C ASP A 91 10.03 -2.39 -4.48
N TYR A 92 8.95 -1.67 -4.15
CA TYR A 92 8.08 -1.05 -5.13
C TYR A 92 8.81 -0.03 -6.00
N ILE A 93 9.76 0.75 -5.46
CA ILE A 93 10.56 1.67 -6.27
C ILE A 93 11.67 0.95 -7.05
N GLU A 94 12.31 -0.04 -6.45
CA GLU A 94 13.41 -0.79 -7.07
C GLU A 94 12.91 -1.66 -8.25
N TYR A 95 11.80 -2.36 -8.07
CA TYR A 95 11.23 -3.29 -9.03
C TYR A 95 9.99 -2.70 -9.71
N GLY A 96 10.21 -1.80 -10.66
CA GLY A 96 9.17 -0.97 -11.31
C GLY A 96 8.02 -1.71 -12.01
N ALA A 97 8.07 -3.03 -12.15
CA ALA A 97 7.01 -3.86 -12.72
C ALA A 97 6.29 -4.77 -11.71
N VAL A 98 6.65 -4.67 -10.42
CA VAL A 98 6.01 -5.38 -9.29
C VAL A 98 5.00 -4.46 -8.62
N GLU A 99 3.77 -4.91 -8.41
CA GLU A 99 2.73 -4.11 -7.75
C GLU A 99 3.01 -3.96 -6.24
N LEU A 100 2.49 -2.93 -5.58
CA LEU A 100 2.76 -2.75 -4.15
C LEU A 100 2.16 -3.89 -3.31
N SER A 101 1.00 -4.41 -3.72
CA SER A 101 0.37 -5.60 -3.13
C SER A 101 1.32 -6.81 -3.14
N ASP A 102 2.01 -7.06 -4.25
CA ASP A 102 3.00 -8.12 -4.41
C ASP A 102 4.19 -7.95 -3.46
N CYS A 103 4.71 -6.72 -3.34
CA CYS A 103 5.76 -6.38 -2.39
C CYS A 103 5.31 -6.62 -0.94
N LEU A 104 4.08 -6.23 -0.58
CA LEU A 104 3.50 -6.47 0.75
C LEU A 104 3.38 -7.97 1.03
N ILE A 105 2.87 -8.78 0.09
CA ILE A 105 2.76 -10.24 0.23
C ILE A 105 4.14 -10.85 0.48
N ALA A 106 5.15 -10.49 -0.32
CA ALA A 106 6.51 -11.00 -0.18
C ALA A 106 7.12 -10.66 1.19
N ARG A 107 6.97 -9.40 1.64
CA ARG A 107 7.52 -8.94 2.93
C ARG A 107 6.76 -9.47 4.14
N GLN A 108 5.44 -9.63 4.05
CA GLN A 108 4.66 -10.30 5.09
C GLN A 108 5.05 -11.77 5.22
N ALA A 109 5.21 -12.49 4.11
CA ALA A 109 5.66 -13.88 4.11
C ALA A 109 7.04 -14.01 4.77
N GLN A 110 7.98 -13.13 4.40
CA GLN A 110 9.31 -13.09 5.01
C GLN A 110 9.26 -12.77 6.50
N ASN A 111 8.44 -11.81 6.92
CA ASN A 111 8.26 -11.44 8.34
C ASN A 111 7.65 -12.59 9.15
N ALA A 112 6.80 -13.41 8.54
CA ALA A 112 6.24 -14.63 9.12
C ALA A 112 7.25 -15.80 9.17
N GLY A 113 8.48 -15.62 8.68
CA GLY A 113 9.54 -16.62 8.69
C GLY A 113 9.56 -17.54 7.45
N ALA A 114 8.80 -17.24 6.40
CA ALA A 114 8.89 -17.97 5.15
C ALA A 114 10.22 -17.69 4.46
N THR A 115 10.92 -18.74 4.04
CA THR A 115 12.18 -18.63 3.29
C THR A 115 11.95 -18.44 1.78
N THR A 116 10.76 -18.78 1.29
CA THR A 116 10.41 -18.72 -0.13
C THR A 116 8.92 -18.48 -0.30
N LEU A 117 8.56 -17.54 -1.17
CA LEU A 117 7.20 -17.32 -1.67
C LEU A 117 7.10 -17.91 -3.09
N PHE A 118 6.12 -18.78 -3.33
CA PHE A 118 5.88 -19.35 -4.65
C PHE A 118 4.83 -18.54 -5.40
N THR A 119 5.05 -18.30 -6.69
CA THR A 119 4.08 -17.62 -7.57
C THR A 119 4.06 -18.24 -8.96
N PHE A 120 2.99 -18.02 -9.72
CA PHE A 120 2.96 -18.27 -11.17
C PHE A 120 3.28 -17.02 -11.99
N GLU A 121 3.45 -15.87 -11.34
CA GLU A 121 3.92 -14.66 -11.99
C GLU A 121 5.34 -14.83 -12.53
N ASN A 122 5.62 -14.18 -13.66
CA ASN A 122 6.94 -14.26 -14.28
C ASN A 122 8.01 -13.43 -13.54
N GLU A 123 9.27 -13.65 -13.91
CA GLU A 123 10.47 -13.00 -13.33
C GLU A 123 10.59 -11.49 -13.64
N LYS A 124 9.62 -10.90 -14.35
CA LYS A 124 9.51 -9.44 -14.54
C LYS A 124 8.48 -8.79 -13.61
N LYS A 125 7.57 -9.56 -13.03
CA LYS A 125 6.58 -9.10 -12.02
C LYS A 125 6.97 -9.64 -10.64
N LEU A 126 6.04 -10.16 -9.82
CA LEU A 126 6.33 -10.65 -8.47
C LEU A 126 7.53 -11.62 -8.41
N GLY A 127 7.74 -12.43 -9.45
CA GLY A 127 8.91 -13.33 -9.57
C GLY A 127 10.27 -12.64 -9.64
N ALA A 128 10.32 -11.31 -9.78
CA ALA A 128 11.55 -10.51 -9.76
C ALA A 128 12.11 -10.33 -8.33
N LEU A 129 11.28 -10.47 -7.30
CA LEU A 129 11.71 -10.26 -5.92
C LEU A 129 12.60 -11.42 -5.44
N PRO A 130 13.70 -11.15 -4.69
CA PRO A 130 14.68 -12.19 -4.32
C PRO A 130 14.13 -13.36 -3.49
N VAL A 131 13.06 -13.15 -2.73
CA VAL A 131 12.43 -14.18 -1.88
C VAL A 131 11.41 -15.04 -2.65
N VAL A 132 11.18 -14.74 -3.93
CA VAL A 132 10.12 -15.34 -4.73
C VAL A 132 10.68 -16.36 -5.72
N THR A 133 9.98 -17.49 -5.85
CA THR A 133 10.25 -18.51 -6.88
C THR A 133 9.05 -18.65 -7.81
N THR A 134 9.25 -18.36 -9.09
CA THR A 134 8.25 -18.61 -10.14
C THR A 134 8.16 -20.11 -10.44
N LEU A 135 6.98 -20.68 -10.19
CA LEU A 135 6.63 -22.04 -10.58
C LEU A 135 6.44 -22.13 -12.09
N LYS A 136 7.07 -23.15 -12.70
CA LYS A 136 6.98 -23.45 -14.14
C LYS A 136 6.58 -24.92 -14.29
N GLN A 137 5.84 -25.23 -15.34
CA GLN A 137 5.45 -26.60 -15.64
C GLN A 137 6.72 -27.46 -15.82
N GLY A 138 6.98 -28.39 -14.89
CA GLY A 138 8.13 -29.30 -14.92
C GLY A 138 9.17 -29.14 -13.80
N ASN A 139 9.10 -28.12 -12.94
CA ASN A 139 9.97 -28.00 -11.77
C ASN A 139 9.14 -28.19 -10.48
N HIS A 140 9.41 -29.29 -9.77
CA HIS A 140 9.02 -29.50 -8.38
C HIS A 140 10.12 -29.00 -7.46
#